data_AF-A0A820VL63-F1
#
_entry.id   AF-A0A820VL63-F1
#
_cell.length_a   1.000
_cell.length_b   1.000
_cell.length_c   1.000
_cell.angle_alpha   90.00
_cell.angle_beta   90.00
_cell.angle_gamma   90.00
#
_symmetry.space_group_name_H-M   'P 1'
#
loop_
_entity.id
_entity.type
_entity.pdbx_description
1 polymer ?
#
loop_
_entity_poly.entity_id
_entity_poly.type
_entity_poly.pdbx_seq_one_letter_code
_entity_poly.pdbx_strand_id
1 'polypeptide(L)'
;MSTYKLYNFDGRGRAEISRLILVAAGQKFEDIRYEEKEWPSHKSEIPLGQVPIHPLSCSSISSEGSQTKASLDQFLVNGLSKYLHNIDILAKAYSESGKFFVGNHLNFADLCVYDALESIVEADTNILNEYA
;
A
#
# COMPACT_ATOMS: atom_id res chain seq x y z
N MET A 1 17.44 -7.31 20.76
CA MET A 1 16.51 -7.38 19.60
C MET A 1 16.39 -5.99 19.04
N SER A 2 16.74 -5.77 17.78
CA SER A 2 16.62 -4.47 17.12
C SER A 2 15.15 -4.15 16.88
N THR A 3 14.63 -3.12 17.53
CA THR A 3 13.31 -2.57 17.21
C THR A 3 13.42 -1.84 15.88
N TYR A 4 12.68 -2.28 14.86
CA TYR A 4 12.59 -1.56 13.59
C TYR A 4 11.89 -0.22 13.83
N LYS A 5 12.34 0.83 13.15
CA LYS A 5 11.69 2.15 13.15
C LYS A 5 11.19 2.44 11.74
N LEU A 6 9.90 2.70 11.61
CA LEU A 6 9.27 3.08 10.35
C LEU A 6 8.94 4.57 10.42
N TYR A 7 9.54 5.36 9.54
CA TYR A 7 9.34 6.80 9.46
C TYR A 7 8.41 7.13 8.29
N ASN A 8 7.30 7.82 8.55
CA ASN A 8 6.37 8.27 7.50
C ASN A 8 5.62 9.55 7.90
N PHE A 9 4.82 10.11 6.99
CA PHE A 9 3.78 11.08 7.36
C PHE A 9 2.61 10.41 8.09
N ASP A 10 1.78 11.23 8.76
CA ASP A 10 0.52 10.76 9.35
C ASP A 10 -0.53 10.44 8.27
N GLY A 11 -0.36 9.27 7.68
CA GLY A 11 -1.23 8.68 6.69
C GLY A 11 -0.77 7.25 6.37
N ARG A 12 -1.63 6.52 5.68
CA ARG A 12 -1.28 5.19 5.12
C ARG A 12 -0.15 5.34 4.11
N GLY A 13 -0.48 5.95 2.97
CA GLY A 13 0.43 6.22 1.87
C GLY A 13 1.30 5.00 1.55
N ARG A 14 2.55 5.25 1.18
CA ARG A 14 3.49 4.20 0.78
C ARG A 14 4.02 3.36 1.95
N ALA A 15 3.76 3.76 3.19
CA ALA A 15 4.26 3.06 4.38
C ALA A 15 3.35 1.90 4.80
N GLU A 16 2.10 1.88 4.35
CA GLU A 16 1.11 0.92 4.84
C GLU A 16 1.50 -0.52 4.54
N ILE A 17 1.99 -0.80 3.33
CA ILE A 17 2.53 -2.11 2.97
C ILE A 17 3.62 -2.56 3.94
N SER A 18 4.50 -1.65 4.38
CA SER A 18 5.54 -1.98 5.36
C SER A 18 4.95 -2.32 6.73
N ARG A 19 3.93 -1.59 7.16
CA ARG A 19 3.21 -1.86 8.42
C ARG A 19 2.55 -3.23 8.37
N LEU A 20 1.82 -3.52 7.29
CA LEU A 20 1.15 -4.80 7.08
C LEU A 20 2.12 -5.97 7.13
N ILE A 21 3.28 -5.85 6.48
CA ILE A 21 4.33 -6.90 6.52
C ILE A 21 4.85 -7.12 7.93
N LEU A 22 5.19 -6.04 8.64
CA LEU A 22 5.73 -6.14 10.01
C LEU A 22 4.71 -6.75 10.97
N VAL A 23 3.43 -6.37 10.85
CA VAL A 23 2.33 -6.96 11.63
C VAL A 23 2.11 -8.42 11.27
N ALA A 24 2.05 -8.77 9.98
CA ALA A 24 1.87 -10.14 9.52
C ALA A 24 3.02 -11.07 9.98
N ALA A 25 4.24 -10.54 10.07
CA ALA A 25 5.40 -11.25 10.60
C ALA A 25 5.46 -11.31 12.14
N GLY A 26 4.54 -10.66 12.85
CA GLY A 26 4.59 -10.51 14.31
C GLY A 26 5.80 -9.71 14.81
N GLN A 27 6.43 -8.92 13.94
CA GLN A 27 7.63 -8.17 14.23
C GLN A 27 7.26 -6.85 14.92
N LYS A 28 7.80 -6.63 16.12
CA LYS A 28 7.66 -5.35 16.82
C LYS A 28 8.44 -4.25 16.10
N PHE A 29 7.79 -3.11 15.91
CA PHE A 29 8.38 -1.91 15.32
C PHE A 29 7.80 -0.64 15.95
N GLU A 30 8.49 0.47 15.78
CA GLU A 30 8.08 1.81 16.17
C GLU A 30 7.59 2.55 14.92
N ASP A 31 6.31 2.95 14.88
CA ASP A 31 5.70 3.74 13.79
C ASP A 31 5.84 5.22 14.12
N ILE A 32 6.85 5.87 13.55
CA ILE A 32 7.17 7.28 13.76
C ILE A 32 6.52 8.09 12.65
N ARG A 33 5.58 8.96 13.05
CA ARG A 33 4.77 9.77 12.12
C ARG A 33 5.13 11.24 12.25
N TYR A 34 5.45 11.86 11.12
CA TYR A 34 5.75 13.29 11.03
C TYR A 34 4.54 14.07 10.53
N GLU A 35 4.29 15.23 11.11
CA GLU A 35 3.45 16.25 10.47
C GLU A 35 4.21 16.88 9.30
N GLU A 36 3.49 17.29 8.25
CA GLU A 36 4.10 17.96 7.08
C GLU A 36 4.92 19.20 7.46
N LYS A 37 4.52 19.89 8.54
CA LYS A 37 5.17 21.11 9.04
C LYS A 37 6.52 20.83 9.70
N GLU A 38 6.67 19.64 10.30
CA GLU A 38 7.87 19.23 11.05
C GLU A 38 8.88 18.54 10.13
N TRP A 39 8.41 17.93 9.04
CA TRP A 39 9.23 17.19 8.10
C TRP A 39 10.46 17.93 7.55
N PRO A 40 10.40 19.23 7.19
CA PRO A 40 11.59 19.96 6.72
C PRO A 40 12.76 19.91 7.70
N SER A 41 12.50 19.88 9.02
CA SER A 41 13.51 19.81 10.07
C SER A 41 14.17 18.44 10.20
N HIS A 42 13.44 17.36 9.86
CA HIS A 42 13.93 15.97 9.94
C HIS A 42 14.58 15.49 8.63
N LYS A 43 14.40 16.22 7.53
CA LYS A 43 14.88 15.82 6.20
C LYS A 43 16.39 15.58 6.15
N SER A 44 17.19 16.35 6.90
CA SER A 44 18.65 16.17 6.98
C SER A 44 19.08 14.96 7.81
N GLU A 45 18.22 14.45 8.69
CA GLU A 45 18.48 13.25 9.50
C GLU A 45 18.22 11.97 8.69
N ILE A 46 17.49 12.09 7.58
CA ILE A 46 17.11 10.96 6.72
C ILE A 46 18.08 10.82 5.53
N PRO A 47 18.74 9.65 5.35
CA PRO A 47 19.78 9.47 4.33
C PRO A 47 19.39 9.81 2.89
N LEU A 48 18.10 9.62 2.54
CA LEU A 48 17.57 9.90 1.20
C LEU A 48 16.70 11.16 1.15
N GLY A 49 16.52 11.87 2.27
CA GLY A 49 15.65 13.04 2.37
C GLY A 49 14.21 12.79 1.93
N GLN A 50 13.75 11.54 2.00
CA GLN A 50 12.42 11.07 1.58
C GLN A 50 11.87 10.08 2.62
N VAL A 51 10.55 10.10 2.78
CA VAL A 51 9.79 9.11 3.55
C VAL A 51 8.69 8.48 2.68
N PRO A 52 8.32 7.21 2.90
CA PRO A 52 8.90 6.30 3.89
C PRO A 52 10.30 5.80 3.52
N ILE A 53 11.16 5.60 4.53
CA ILE A 53 12.48 4.97 4.34
C ILE A 53 12.27 3.46 4.28
N HIS A 54 12.46 2.87 3.11
CA HIS A 54 12.23 1.45 2.91
C HIS A 54 13.52 0.73 2.48
N PRO A 55 13.90 -0.40 3.10
CA PRO A 55 14.95 -1.28 2.57
C PRO A 55 14.55 -1.99 1.27
N LEU A 56 13.25 -2.10 0.99
CA LEU A 56 12.69 -2.85 -0.14
C LEU A 56 11.95 -1.93 -1.13
N SER A 57 12.30 -0.63 -1.21
CA SER A 57 11.59 0.29 -2.11
C SER A 57 11.70 -0.25 -3.53
N CYS A 58 10.59 -0.78 -4.05
CA CYS A 58 10.46 -1.12 -5.46
C CYS A 58 10.76 0.18 -6.21
N SER A 59 11.96 0.27 -6.77
CA SER A 59 12.53 1.47 -7.39
C SER A 59 11.82 1.87 -8.69
N SER A 60 10.71 1.20 -9.03
CA SER A 60 9.80 1.60 -10.11
C SER A 60 8.69 2.56 -9.67
N ILE A 61 8.61 2.93 -8.38
CA ILE A 61 7.73 4.04 -7.92
C ILE A 61 8.55 5.26 -7.50
N SER A 62 9.78 5.42 -8.02
CA SER A 62 10.50 6.68 -7.88
C SER A 62 9.93 7.71 -8.85
N SER A 63 9.76 8.93 -8.35
CA SER A 63 9.29 10.16 -9.02
C SER A 63 7.80 10.23 -9.37
N GLU A 64 7.16 11.26 -8.79
CA GLU A 64 5.94 11.94 -9.24
C GLU A 64 4.64 11.12 -9.24
N GLY A 65 3.88 11.29 -8.17
CA GLY A 65 2.51 10.80 -8.11
C GLY A 65 1.82 11.36 -6.89
N SER A 66 1.71 12.69 -6.81
CA SER A 66 0.53 13.25 -6.16
C SER A 66 -0.64 12.76 -7.02
N GLN A 67 -1.19 11.58 -6.71
CA GLN A 67 -2.42 11.12 -7.35
C GLN A 67 -3.46 12.17 -7.00
N THR A 68 -3.69 13.10 -7.93
CA THR A 68 -4.67 14.15 -7.68
C THR A 68 -6.02 13.48 -7.52
N LYS A 69 -6.90 14.04 -6.69
CA LYS A 69 -8.26 13.53 -6.53
C LYS A 69 -8.91 13.27 -7.90
N ALA A 70 -8.68 14.14 -8.88
CA ALA A 70 -9.16 13.98 -10.26
C ALA A 70 -8.60 12.73 -10.97
N SER A 71 -7.33 12.38 -10.76
CA SER A 71 -6.73 11.16 -11.32
C SER A 71 -7.33 9.90 -10.68
N LEU A 72 -7.60 9.94 -9.37
CA LEU A 72 -8.29 8.87 -8.68
C LEU A 72 -9.74 8.74 -9.18
N ASP A 73 -10.49 9.84 -9.25
CA ASP A 73 -11.87 9.86 -9.74
C ASP A 73 -11.95 9.30 -11.18
N GLN A 74 -11.02 9.68 -12.07
CA GLN A 74 -10.97 9.16 -13.43
C GLN A 74 -10.67 7.66 -13.48
N PHE A 75 -9.81 7.16 -12.60
CA PHE A 75 -9.53 5.74 -12.46
C PHE A 75 -10.75 4.98 -11.93
N LEU A 76 -11.46 5.50 -10.93
CA LEU A 76 -12.65 4.89 -10.37
C LEU A 76 -13.74 4.73 -11.44
N VAL A 77 -13.93 5.74 -12.30
CA VAL A 77 -14.93 5.69 -13.38
C VAL A 77 -14.52 4.79 -14.55
N ASN A 78 -13.27 4.87 -15.01
CA ASN A 78 -12.89 4.26 -16.29
C ASN A 78 -11.95 3.05 -16.16
N GLY A 79 -11.19 2.97 -15.07
CA GLY A 79 -10.12 2.00 -14.86
C GLY A 79 -10.49 0.85 -13.92
N LEU A 80 -11.40 1.10 -12.96
CA LEU A 80 -11.65 0.19 -11.86
C LEU A 80 -12.18 -1.17 -12.32
N SER A 81 -13.21 -1.19 -13.18
CA SER A 81 -13.78 -2.46 -13.66
C SER A 81 -12.72 -3.34 -14.36
N LYS A 82 -11.89 -2.74 -15.22
CA LYS A 82 -10.78 -3.45 -15.87
C LYS A 82 -9.73 -3.91 -14.87
N TYR A 83 -9.43 -3.10 -13.87
CA TYR A 83 -8.48 -3.43 -12.81
C TYR A 83 -8.97 -4.63 -11.98
N LEU A 84 -10.21 -4.60 -11.49
CA LEU A 84 -10.83 -5.70 -10.74
C LEU A 84 -10.92 -6.98 -11.57
N HIS A 85 -11.28 -6.86 -12.86
CA HIS A 85 -11.28 -8.00 -13.77
C HIS A 85 -9.89 -8.63 -13.93
N ASN A 86 -8.84 -7.82 -14.08
CA ASN A 86 -7.47 -8.32 -14.15
C ASN A 86 -7.04 -9.00 -12.85
N ILE A 87 -7.41 -8.44 -11.69
CA ILE A 87 -7.16 -9.04 -10.38
C ILE A 87 -7.80 -10.43 -10.29
N ASP A 88 -9.05 -10.56 -10.72
CA ASP A 88 -9.76 -11.85 -10.74
C ASP A 88 -9.08 -12.87 -11.68
N ILE A 89 -8.64 -12.46 -12.86
CA ILE A 89 -7.84 -13.31 -13.77
C ILE A 89 -6.56 -13.79 -13.08
N LEU A 90 -5.82 -12.89 -12.44
CA LEU A 90 -4.57 -13.23 -11.77
C LEU A 90 -4.81 -14.16 -10.57
N ALA A 91 -5.84 -13.90 -9.76
CA ALA A 91 -6.21 -14.76 -8.65
C ALA A 91 -6.53 -16.19 -9.12
N LYS A 92 -7.32 -16.33 -10.20
CA LYS A 92 -7.65 -17.64 -10.79
C LYS A 92 -6.44 -18.37 -11.37
N ALA A 93 -5.46 -17.64 -11.88
CA ALA A 93 -4.27 -18.23 -12.49
C ALA A 93 -3.25 -18.70 -11.46
N TYR A 94 -3.10 -17.99 -10.33
CA TYR A 94 -1.99 -18.20 -9.40
C TYR A 94 -2.40 -18.70 -8.01
N SER A 95 -3.70 -18.65 -7.66
CA SER A 95 -4.19 -19.21 -6.41
C SER A 95 -4.27 -20.73 -6.48
N GLU A 96 -3.70 -21.41 -5.49
CA GLU A 96 -3.88 -22.86 -5.32
C GLU A 96 -5.17 -23.20 -4.55
N SER A 97 -5.65 -22.28 -3.72
CA SER A 97 -6.72 -22.52 -2.74
C SER A 97 -7.96 -21.66 -2.93
N GLY A 98 -7.89 -20.63 -3.77
CA GLY A 98 -8.87 -19.55 -3.88
C GLY A 98 -8.87 -18.58 -2.70
N LYS A 99 -8.03 -18.78 -1.68
CA LYS A 99 -7.97 -17.95 -0.47
C LYS A 99 -6.88 -16.88 -0.49
N PHE A 100 -5.81 -17.12 -1.25
CA PHE A 100 -4.67 -16.21 -1.40
C PHE A 100 -4.43 -15.97 -2.88
N PHE A 101 -3.96 -14.78 -3.26
CA PHE A 101 -3.69 -14.40 -4.64
C PHE A 101 -2.66 -15.30 -5.31
N VAL A 102 -1.66 -15.76 -4.56
CA VAL A 102 -0.61 -16.64 -5.04
C VAL A 102 -0.43 -17.80 -4.07
N GLY A 103 -0.49 -19.04 -4.56
CA GLY A 103 -0.27 -20.23 -3.75
C GLY A 103 -1.37 -20.45 -2.69
N ASN A 104 -0.94 -20.82 -1.49
CA ASN A 104 -1.81 -21.31 -0.40
C ASN A 104 -1.54 -20.67 0.97
N HIS A 105 -0.76 -19.58 1.02
CA HIS A 105 -0.42 -18.83 2.23
C HIS A 105 -0.37 -17.34 1.95
N LEU A 106 -0.54 -16.54 3.01
CA LEU A 106 -0.45 -15.09 2.95
C LEU A 106 0.92 -14.67 2.42
N ASN A 107 0.93 -13.85 1.38
CA ASN A 107 2.15 -13.33 0.78
C ASN A 107 2.02 -11.84 0.45
N PHE A 108 3.08 -11.28 -0.11
CA PHE A 108 3.16 -9.86 -0.44
C PHE A 108 2.07 -9.40 -1.44
N ALA A 109 1.68 -10.24 -2.39
CA ALA A 109 0.64 -9.89 -3.36
C ALA A 109 -0.73 -9.71 -2.68
N ASP A 110 -1.06 -10.54 -1.68
CA ASP A 110 -2.28 -10.38 -0.90
C ASP A 110 -2.31 -9.04 -0.18
N LEU A 111 -1.20 -8.66 0.46
CA LEU A 111 -1.10 -7.40 1.18
C LEU A 111 -1.19 -6.19 0.24
N CYS A 112 -0.60 -6.28 -0.95
CA CYS A 112 -0.69 -5.23 -1.96
C CYS A 112 -2.11 -5.06 -2.52
N VAL A 113 -2.80 -6.17 -2.81
CA VAL A 113 -4.18 -6.09 -3.28
C VAL A 113 -5.10 -5.59 -2.18
N TYR A 114 -4.88 -6.05 -0.94
CA TYR A 114 -5.63 -5.57 0.23
C TYR A 114 -5.52 -4.05 0.41
N ASP A 115 -4.30 -3.51 0.47
CA ASP A 115 -4.06 -2.06 0.62
C ASP A 115 -4.64 -1.23 -0.54
N ALA A 116 -4.56 -1.76 -1.76
CA ALA A 116 -5.16 -1.12 -2.93
C ALA A 116 -6.70 -1.11 -2.85
N LEU A 117 -7.33 -2.21 -2.46
CA LEU A 117 -8.79 -2.31 -2.33
C LEU A 117 -9.32 -1.46 -1.18
N GLU A 118 -8.65 -1.45 -0.03
CA GLU A 118 -8.99 -0.56 1.10
C GLU A 118 -8.98 0.91 0.67
N SER A 119 -7.98 1.33 -0.10
CA SER A 119 -7.92 2.69 -0.65
C SER A 119 -9.09 3.01 -1.60
N ILE A 120 -9.59 2.01 -2.32
CA ILE A 120 -10.76 2.15 -3.21
C ILE A 120 -12.06 2.20 -2.40
N VAL A 121 -12.21 1.34 -1.38
CA VAL A 121 -13.38 1.28 -0.50
C VAL A 121 -13.51 2.53 0.36
N GLU A 122 -12.40 3.11 0.82
CA GLU A 122 -12.43 4.40 1.51
C GLU A 122 -12.90 5.56 0.62
N ALA A 123 -12.64 5.48 -0.68
CA ALA A 123 -13.12 6.49 -1.63
C ALA A 123 -14.63 6.35 -1.88
N ASP A 124 -15.15 5.12 -1.94
CA ASP A 124 -16.58 4.83 -2.00
C ASP A 124 -16.88 3.45 -1.40
N THR A 125 -17.60 3.43 -0.28
CA THR A 125 -17.90 2.20 0.47
C THR A 125 -18.79 1.22 -0.29
N ASN A 126 -19.50 1.67 -1.32
CA ASN A 126 -20.42 0.83 -2.09
C ASN A 126 -19.79 0.25 -3.35
N ILE A 127 -18.55 0.62 -3.66
CA ILE A 127 -17.94 0.38 -4.98
C ILE A 127 -17.68 -1.09 -5.29
N LEU A 128 -17.61 -1.93 -4.26
CA LEU A 128 -17.45 -3.39 -4.39
C LEU A 128 -18.76 -4.16 -4.27
N ASN A 129 -19.92 -3.50 -4.01
CA ASN A 129 -21.21 -4.18 -3.85
C ASN A 129 -21.65 -4.92 -5.12
N GLU A 130 -21.19 -4.48 -6.29
CA GLU A 130 -21.47 -5.12 -7.58
C GLU A 130 -20.63 -6.40 -7.81
N TYR A 131 -19.64 -6.66 -6.94
CA TYR A 131 -18.67 -7.76 -7.05
C TYR A 131 -18.77 -8.76 -5.89
N ALA A 132 -19.71 -8.55 -4.95
CA ALA A 132 -19.94 -9.38 -3.77
C ALA A 132 -20.92 -10.53 -4.00
#